data_AF-A0A4Q9W0B4-F1
#
_entry.id   AF-A0A4Q9W0B4-F1
#
_cell.length_a   1.000
_cell.length_b   1.000
_cell.length_c   1.000
_cell.angle_alpha   90.00
_cell.angle_beta   90.00
_cell.angle_gamma   90.00
#
_symmetry.space_group_name_H-M   'P 1'
#
loop_
_entity.id
_entity.type
_entity.pdbx_description
1 polymer ?
#
loop_
_entity_poly.entity_id
_entity_poly.type
_entity_poly.pdbx_seq_one_letter_code
_entity_poly.pdbx_strand_id
1 'polypeptide(L)'
;RLKLQSMEQNNTDIYGTHFTVSIDYYKTTTGISAHERTQTARALIDENTNPEDFHRPGHLFPLIAKENGVLTRNGHTEAAVDLARLTGAQPAGVICEIMNDDGTMAKGEDLQSFKERHHLKMITIKRLD
;
A
#
# COMPACT_ATOMS: atom_id res chain seq x y z
N ARG A 1 -2.20 -15.17 -8.07
CA ARG A 1 -3.51 -14.82 -8.69
C ARG A 1 -3.34 -13.77 -9.80
N LEU A 2 -3.08 -12.50 -9.47
CA LEU A 2 -3.12 -11.37 -10.43
C LEU A 2 -1.89 -11.19 -11.34
N LYS A 3 -0.94 -12.12 -11.32
CA LYS A 3 0.31 -12.11 -12.13
C LYS A 3 1.05 -10.75 -12.10
N LEU A 4 1.07 -10.10 -10.93
CA LEU A 4 1.83 -8.87 -10.72
C LEU A 4 3.31 -9.21 -10.59
N GLN A 5 4.08 -8.90 -11.62
CA GLN A 5 5.54 -9.12 -11.63
C GLN A 5 6.25 -8.04 -10.82
N SER A 6 7.39 -8.38 -10.22
CA SER A 6 8.27 -7.40 -9.57
C SER A 6 8.60 -6.27 -10.55
N MET A 7 8.62 -5.03 -10.06
CA MET A 7 8.98 -3.87 -10.87
C MET A 7 10.41 -3.99 -11.39
N GLU A 8 11.32 -4.50 -10.56
CA GLU A 8 12.71 -4.74 -10.92
C GLU A 8 13.15 -6.16 -10.55
N GLN A 9 13.97 -6.77 -11.40
CA GLN A 9 14.48 -8.12 -11.17
C GLN A 9 15.60 -8.14 -10.11
N ASN A 10 16.43 -7.10 -10.09
CA ASN A 10 17.49 -6.92 -9.11
C ASN A 10 17.17 -5.69 -8.25
N ASN A 11 16.41 -5.89 -7.19
CA ASN A 11 15.99 -4.80 -6.30
C ASN A 11 17.18 -4.29 -5.46
N THR A 12 17.60 -3.05 -5.73
CA THR A 12 18.68 -2.35 -5.03
C THR A 12 18.17 -1.30 -4.04
N ASP A 13 16.86 -1.24 -3.77
CA ASP A 13 16.28 -0.37 -2.75
C ASP A 13 16.86 -0.70 -1.36
N ILE A 14 17.24 0.34 -0.62
CA ILE A 14 17.87 0.20 0.70
C ILE A 14 16.96 -0.49 1.71
N TYR A 15 15.64 -0.42 1.51
CA TYR A 15 14.64 -1.07 2.36
C TYR A 15 14.07 -2.36 1.75
N GLY A 16 14.57 -2.77 0.57
CA GLY A 16 14.11 -3.94 -0.16
C GLY A 16 12.61 -3.92 -0.46
N THR A 17 12.04 -2.74 -0.71
CA THR A 17 10.60 -2.56 -0.89
C THR A 17 10.12 -3.29 -2.14
N HIS A 18 9.17 -4.20 -1.98
CA HIS A 18 8.76 -5.11 -3.04
C HIS A 18 7.65 -4.52 -3.90
N PHE A 19 8.00 -3.52 -4.71
CA PHE A 19 7.12 -2.97 -5.73
C PHE A 19 6.86 -3.98 -6.85
N THR A 20 5.61 -4.06 -7.28
CA THR A 20 5.26 -4.69 -8.55
C THR A 20 5.15 -3.64 -9.65
N VAL A 21 5.02 -4.07 -10.90
CA VAL A 21 4.54 -3.20 -11.98
C VAL A 21 3.30 -2.41 -11.51
N SER A 22 3.28 -1.10 -11.80
CA SER A 22 2.14 -0.26 -11.45
C SER A 22 0.93 -0.62 -12.31
N ILE A 23 -0.27 -0.34 -11.78
CA ILE A 23 -1.52 -0.76 -12.40
C ILE A 23 -2.61 0.29 -12.30
N ASP A 24 -3.54 0.22 -13.25
CA ASP A 24 -4.87 0.84 -13.19
C ASP A 24 -5.91 -0.22 -13.56
N TYR A 25 -7.09 -0.18 -12.93
CA TYR A 25 -8.19 -1.06 -13.31
C TYR A 25 -8.78 -0.65 -14.66
N TYR A 26 -9.12 -1.60 -15.54
CA TYR A 26 -9.48 -1.32 -16.93
C TYR A 26 -10.70 -0.40 -17.14
N LYS A 27 -11.53 -0.22 -16.10
CA LYS A 27 -12.70 0.68 -16.14
C LYS A 27 -12.37 2.13 -15.78
N THR A 28 -11.13 2.42 -15.41
CA THR A 28 -10.70 3.80 -15.19
C THR A 28 -10.53 4.52 -16.54
N THR A 29 -10.47 5.85 -16.48
CA THR A 29 -10.22 6.73 -17.62
C THR A 29 -8.75 7.14 -17.66
N THR A 30 -8.34 7.93 -16.66
CA THR A 30 -6.95 8.38 -16.51
C THR A 30 -6.22 7.60 -15.43
N GLY A 31 -6.95 6.98 -14.50
CA GLY A 31 -6.38 6.22 -13.38
C GLY A 31 -5.96 7.05 -12.17
N ILE A 32 -5.65 8.34 -12.34
CA ILE A 32 -4.98 9.13 -11.29
C ILE A 32 -5.93 9.69 -10.21
N SER A 33 -7.21 9.89 -10.51
CA SER A 33 -8.12 10.50 -9.55
C SER A 33 -8.27 9.64 -8.28
N ALA A 34 -8.62 10.26 -7.16
CA ALA A 34 -8.84 9.53 -5.90
C ALA A 34 -9.91 8.43 -6.07
N HIS A 35 -10.94 8.69 -6.89
CA HIS A 35 -11.98 7.72 -7.19
C HIS A 35 -11.43 6.52 -7.97
N GLU A 36 -10.66 6.77 -9.04
CA GLU A 36 -10.11 5.72 -9.91
C GLU A 36 -9.04 4.88 -9.20
N ARG A 37 -8.19 5.51 -8.37
CA ARG A 37 -7.26 4.77 -7.51
C ARG A 37 -7.99 3.89 -6.49
N THR A 38 -9.10 4.37 -5.95
CA THR A 38 -9.97 3.58 -5.05
C THR A 38 -10.61 2.40 -5.80
N GLN A 39 -11.08 2.61 -7.02
CA GLN A 39 -11.60 1.52 -7.86
C GLN A 39 -10.53 0.46 -8.13
N THR A 40 -9.31 0.88 -8.45
CA THR A 40 -8.16 -0.01 -8.66
C THR A 40 -7.79 -0.79 -7.40
N ALA A 41 -7.76 -0.14 -6.24
CA ALA A 41 -7.52 -0.80 -4.96
C ALA A 41 -8.60 -1.84 -4.61
N ARG A 42 -9.87 -1.55 -4.91
CA ARG A 42 -10.98 -2.51 -4.69
C ARG A 42 -10.88 -3.72 -5.64
N ALA A 43 -10.52 -3.49 -6.90
CA ALA A 43 -10.31 -4.59 -7.86
C ALA A 43 -9.15 -5.51 -7.44
N LEU A 44 -8.08 -4.98 -6.83
CA LEU A 44 -6.96 -5.78 -6.32
C LEU A 44 -7.38 -6.83 -5.28
N ILE A 45 -8.37 -6.51 -4.44
CA ILE A 45 -8.83 -7.38 -3.35
C ILE A 45 -10.06 -8.22 -3.73
N ASP A 46 -10.72 -7.92 -4.85
CA ASP A 46 -11.84 -8.71 -5.37
C ASP A 46 -11.34 -10.04 -5.95
N GLU A 47 -11.89 -11.14 -5.43
CA GLU A 47 -11.54 -12.51 -5.80
C GLU A 47 -11.91 -12.84 -7.26
N ASN A 48 -12.90 -12.14 -7.82
CA ASN A 48 -13.37 -12.34 -9.20
C ASN A 48 -12.55 -11.57 -10.24
N THR A 49 -11.63 -10.70 -9.80
CA THR A 49 -10.77 -9.94 -10.71
C THR A 49 -9.66 -10.82 -11.30
N ASN A 50 -9.42 -10.68 -12.60
CA ASN A 50 -8.40 -11.43 -13.32
C ASN A 50 -7.19 -10.53 -13.65
N PRO A 51 -6.01 -11.11 -13.96
CA PRO A 51 -4.83 -10.34 -14.35
C PRO A 51 -5.08 -9.36 -15.50
N GLU A 52 -5.89 -9.73 -16.48
CA GLU A 52 -6.26 -8.97 -17.68
C GLU A 52 -7.14 -7.75 -17.39
N ASP A 53 -7.75 -7.67 -16.21
CA ASP A 53 -8.56 -6.53 -15.77
C ASP A 53 -7.70 -5.31 -15.37
N PHE A 54 -6.39 -5.38 -15.52
CA PHE A 54 -5.46 -4.31 -15.16
C PHE A 54 -4.61 -3.86 -16.35
N HIS A 55 -4.61 -2.55 -16.59
CA HIS A 55 -3.59 -1.90 -17.39
C HIS A 55 -2.26 -1.88 -16.64
N ARG A 56 -1.16 -1.98 -17.40
CA ARG A 56 0.22 -1.98 -16.92
C ARG A 56 1.06 -1.17 -17.92
N PRO A 57 1.75 -0.08 -17.54
CA PRO A 57 1.75 0.55 -16.21
C PRO A 57 0.43 1.25 -15.86
N GLY A 58 0.33 1.77 -14.64
CA GLY A 58 -0.75 2.65 -14.17
C GLY A 58 -0.35 3.49 -12.96
N HIS A 59 -1.33 3.99 -12.20
CA HIS A 59 -1.13 5.01 -11.15
C HIS A 59 -1.22 4.48 -9.72
N LEU A 60 -1.58 3.22 -9.53
CA LEU A 60 -1.48 2.55 -8.23
C LEU A 60 -0.26 1.62 -8.22
N PHE A 61 0.48 1.59 -7.12
CA PHE A 61 1.73 0.85 -6.97
C PHE A 61 1.55 -0.28 -5.96
N PRO A 62 1.23 -1.52 -6.40
CA PRO A 62 1.08 -2.63 -5.48
C PRO A 62 2.41 -3.02 -4.85
N LEU A 63 2.33 -3.39 -3.57
CA LEU A 63 3.44 -3.86 -2.76
C LEU A 63 3.11 -5.26 -2.25
N ILE A 64 4.07 -6.17 -2.33
CA ILE A 64 3.90 -7.54 -1.84
C ILE A 64 4.54 -7.66 -0.46
N ALA A 65 3.71 -7.78 0.57
CA ALA A 65 4.16 -8.07 1.94
C ALA A 65 4.88 -9.44 1.98
N LYS A 66 5.93 -9.52 2.80
CA LYS A 66 6.57 -10.80 3.11
C LYS A 66 5.63 -11.74 3.85
N GLU A 67 5.84 -13.04 3.67
CA GLU A 67 5.22 -14.06 4.52
C GLU A 67 5.62 -13.82 5.99
N ASN A 68 4.74 -14.20 6.93
CA ASN A 68 4.88 -13.92 8.37
C ASN A 68 4.98 -12.44 8.76
N GLY A 69 4.70 -11.51 7.84
CA GLY A 69 4.44 -10.10 8.16
C GLY A 69 5.60 -9.41 8.88
N VAL A 70 5.27 -8.62 9.90
CA VAL A 70 6.24 -7.76 10.61
C VAL A 70 7.37 -8.55 11.27
N LEU A 71 7.11 -9.81 11.64
CA LEU A 71 8.12 -10.73 12.20
C LEU A 71 9.23 -11.09 11.20
N THR A 72 8.96 -10.97 9.90
CA THR A 72 9.97 -11.18 8.84
C THR A 72 10.58 -9.89 8.37
N ARG A 73 9.79 -8.81 8.28
CA ARG A 73 10.25 -7.49 7.88
C ARG A 73 9.45 -6.41 8.58
N ASN A 74 10.12 -5.59 9.38
CA ASN A 74 9.52 -4.45 10.09
C ASN A 74 9.24 -3.27 9.14
N GLY A 75 8.41 -3.47 8.12
CA GLY A 75 8.03 -2.48 7.13
C GLY A 75 6.55 -2.10 7.18
N HIS A 76 6.20 -0.93 6.63
CA HIS A 76 4.80 -0.48 6.55
C HIS A 76 3.93 -1.40 5.69
N THR A 77 4.51 -2.05 4.68
CA THR A 77 3.83 -3.03 3.82
C THR A 77 3.32 -4.21 4.65
N GLU A 78 4.20 -4.82 5.45
CA GLU A 78 3.85 -5.92 6.33
C GLU A 78 2.86 -5.49 7.41
N ALA A 79 3.13 -4.36 8.07
CA ALA A 79 2.26 -3.81 9.12
C ALA A 79 0.83 -3.56 8.63
N ALA A 80 0.64 -3.06 7.39
CA ALA A 80 -0.68 -2.82 6.82
C ALA A 80 -1.46 -4.13 6.62
N VAL A 81 -0.78 -5.18 6.14
CA VAL A 81 -1.41 -6.49 5.92
C VAL A 81 -1.72 -7.17 7.26
N ASP A 82 -0.82 -7.09 8.24
CA ASP A 82 -1.05 -7.69 9.56
C ASP A 82 -2.16 -7.00 10.33
N LEU A 83 -2.24 -5.66 10.29
CA LEU A 83 -3.37 -4.92 10.84
C LEU A 83 -4.70 -5.37 10.23
N ALA A 84 -4.75 -5.52 8.90
CA ALA A 84 -5.96 -6.00 8.24
C ALA A 84 -6.38 -7.39 8.75
N ARG A 85 -5.43 -8.31 8.87
CA ARG A 85 -5.65 -9.66 9.46
C ARG A 85 -6.17 -9.59 10.89
N LEU A 86 -5.56 -8.77 11.74
CA LEU A 86 -5.97 -8.62 13.15
C LEU A 86 -7.42 -8.11 13.30
N THR A 87 -7.93 -7.39 12.30
CA THR A 87 -9.32 -6.91 12.27
C THR A 87 -10.31 -7.87 11.61
N GLY A 88 -9.84 -9.01 11.08
CA GLY A 88 -10.67 -9.94 10.31
C GLY A 88 -11.02 -9.46 8.89
N ALA A 89 -10.38 -8.39 8.41
CA ALA A 89 -10.52 -7.92 7.03
C ALA A 89 -9.70 -8.78 6.06
N GLN A 90 -9.93 -8.61 4.75
CA GLN A 90 -9.04 -9.18 3.75
C GLN A 90 -7.61 -8.67 3.96
N PRO A 91 -6.57 -9.51 3.78
CA PRO A 91 -5.17 -9.20 4.14
C PRO A 91 -4.52 -8.24 3.13
N ALA A 92 -5.02 -7.01 3.05
CA ALA A 92 -4.57 -5.96 2.15
C ALA A 92 -4.87 -4.58 2.78
N GLY A 93 -4.04 -3.59 2.45
CA GLY A 93 -4.20 -2.22 2.89
C GLY A 93 -3.68 -1.22 1.88
N VAL A 94 -4.21 0.00 1.92
CA VAL A 94 -3.68 1.14 1.16
C VAL A 94 -2.84 1.98 2.12
N ILE A 95 -1.60 2.26 1.72
CA ILE A 95 -0.66 3.06 2.51
C ILE A 95 -0.13 4.22 1.66
N CYS A 96 0.22 5.31 2.33
CA CYS A 96 0.88 6.46 1.77
C CYS A 96 1.60 7.20 2.90
N GLU A 97 2.83 7.63 2.66
CA GLU A 97 3.59 8.42 3.61
C GLU A 97 3.00 9.83 3.72
N ILE A 98 3.00 10.36 4.94
CA ILE A 98 2.50 11.70 5.22
C ILE A 98 3.64 12.69 4.97
N MET A 99 3.38 13.69 4.13
CA MET A 99 4.30 14.77 3.81
C MET A 99 3.75 16.10 4.33
N ASN A 100 4.65 16.98 4.75
CA ASN A 100 4.36 18.37 5.07
C ASN A 100 4.16 19.18 3.78
N ASP A 101 3.49 20.33 3.88
CA ASP A 101 3.20 21.21 2.73
C ASP A 101 4.48 21.76 2.06
N ASP A 102 5.61 21.79 2.78
CA ASP A 102 6.92 22.17 2.27
C ASP A 102 7.66 21.04 1.51
N GLY A 103 7.03 19.86 1.40
CA GLY A 103 7.59 18.69 0.72
C GLY A 103 8.49 17.81 1.60
N THR A 104 8.69 18.16 2.87
CA THR A 104 9.43 17.30 3.82
C THR A 104 8.56 16.16 4.35
N MET A 105 9.18 15.09 4.84
CA MET A 105 8.45 14.00 5.49
C MET A 105 7.99 14.41 6.88
N ALA A 106 6.70 14.24 7.18
CA ALA A 106 6.15 14.54 8.51
C ALA A 106 6.73 13.60 9.58
N LYS A 107 7.12 14.15 10.74
CA LYS A 107 7.72 13.39 11.85
C LYS A 107 7.22 13.89 13.20
N GLY A 108 7.26 13.04 14.23
CA GLY A 108 7.05 13.44 15.62
C GLY A 108 5.75 14.24 15.84
N GLU A 109 5.90 15.52 16.18
CA GLU A 109 4.77 16.44 16.44
C GLU A 109 3.89 16.69 15.21
N ASP A 110 4.46 16.66 13.99
CA ASP A 110 3.68 16.81 12.74
C ASP A 110 2.66 15.66 12.61
N LEU A 111 3.12 14.43 12.86
CA LEU A 111 2.27 13.23 12.80
C LEU A 111 1.22 13.23 13.91
N GLN A 112 1.58 13.71 15.12
CA GLN A 112 0.62 13.85 16.21
C GLN A 112 -0.48 14.87 15.85
N SER A 113 -0.11 16.00 15.26
CA SER A 113 -1.04 17.03 14.80
C SER A 113 -1.95 16.50 13.67
N PHE A 114 -1.38 15.79 12.69
CA PHE A 114 -2.15 15.17 11.60
C PHE A 114 -3.15 14.14 12.14
N LYS A 115 -2.70 13.28 13.07
CA LYS A 115 -3.54 12.29 13.73
C LYS A 115 -4.73 12.95 14.45
N GLU A 116 -4.50 14.01 15.22
CA GLU A 116 -5.56 14.72 15.93
C GLU A 116 -6.56 15.37 14.98
N ARG A 117 -6.06 16.05 13.95
CA ARG A 117 -6.87 16.72 12.91
C ARG A 117 -7.80 15.76 12.18
N HIS A 118 -7.32 14.56 11.86
CA HIS A 118 -8.07 13.55 11.09
C HIS A 118 -8.70 12.47 11.96
N HIS A 119 -8.65 12.61 13.29
CA HIS A 119 -9.18 11.65 14.27
C HIS A 119 -8.66 10.22 14.07
N LEU A 120 -7.39 10.09 13.72
CA LEU A 120 -6.75 8.80 13.43
C LEU A 120 -6.18 8.16 14.70
N LYS A 121 -5.93 6.86 14.61
CA LYS A 121 -5.10 6.13 15.57
C LYS A 121 -3.65 6.16 15.09
N MET A 122 -2.71 6.25 16.04
CA MET A 122 -1.28 6.20 15.76
C MET A 122 -0.66 5.04 16.54
N ILE A 123 0.09 4.21 15.82
CA ILE A 123 0.84 3.08 16.35
C ILE A 123 2.25 3.09 15.78
N THR A 124 3.11 2.23 16.30
CA THR A 124 4.43 1.94 15.73
C THR A 124 4.47 0.49 15.29
N ILE A 125 5.32 0.14 14.32
CA ILE A 125 5.47 -1.25 13.84
C ILE A 125 5.81 -2.19 15.01
N LYS A 126 6.63 -1.74 15.95
CA LYS A 126 6.98 -2.47 17.18
C LYS A 126 5.77 -2.90 18.04
N ARG A 127 4.58 -2.30 17.86
CA ARG A 127 3.36 -2.73 18.56
C ARG A 127 2.67 -3.94 17.92
N LEU A 128 3.13 -4.35 16.73
CA LEU A 128 2.62 -5.50 15.97
C LEU A 128 3.54 -6.72 16.07
N ASP A 129 4.73 -6.56 16.63
CA ASP A 129 5.66 -7.63 17.02
C ASP A 129 5.27 -8.21 18.40
#